data_AF-I9C9S3-F1
#
_entry.id   AF-I9C9S3-F1
#
_cell.length_a   1.000
_cell.length_b   1.000
_cell.length_c   1.000
_cell.angle_alpha   90.00
_cell.angle_beta   90.00
_cell.angle_gamma   90.00
#
_symmetry.space_group_name_H-M   'P 1'
#
loop_
_entity.id
_entity.type
_entity.pdbx_description
1 polymer ?
#
loop_
_entity_poly.entity_id
_entity_poly.type
_entity_poly.pdbx_seq_one_letter_code
_entity_poly.pdbx_strand_id
1 'polypeptide(L)'
;MGLAVANGGMTMVEAKADNHHNRVVPAWRLVAGAYLHFAMPAYLIVTPLAAIFGSPDGAPIASILAQLPMLSGWFLGGYVFLALLSVAAAITIEPLLRLRIARREARDPNRAALASSRRVARAIADGTPRLGTALAPALDALRGPRWDHTDERFQALSADLAEVVRASSAALATAPAARRPAIVELTAASLHRIETALAALQAERGRLDEGDLHTVARYVAMRHDLSDFTSEEH
;
A
#
# COMPACT_ATOMS: atom_id res chain seq x y z
N MET A 1 6.51 48.79 -3.66
CA MET A 1 5.64 49.17 -2.52
C MET A 1 4.32 48.45 -2.72
N GLY A 2 3.97 47.52 -1.82
CA GLY A 2 2.77 46.68 -1.94
C GLY A 2 3.07 45.18 -1.83
N LEU A 3 3.07 44.69 -0.59
CA LEU A 3 3.17 43.29 -0.17
C LEU A 3 1.99 42.45 -0.68
N ALA A 4 2.25 41.20 -1.06
CA ALA A 4 1.28 40.11 -0.93
C ALA A 4 2.00 38.82 -0.51
N VAL A 5 1.86 38.53 0.78
CA VAL A 5 2.23 37.29 1.47
C VAL A 5 1.09 36.28 1.25
N ALA A 6 1.43 35.07 0.83
CA ALA A 6 0.61 33.86 0.99
C ALA A 6 1.59 32.71 1.26
N ASN A 7 1.99 32.44 2.51
CA ASN A 7 1.23 31.71 3.52
C ASN A 7 0.61 30.40 3.00
N GLY A 8 1.46 29.50 2.53
CA GLY A 8 1.18 28.06 2.40
C GLY A 8 1.94 27.29 3.48
N GLY A 9 1.76 27.68 4.75
CA GLY A 9 2.25 26.92 5.89
C GLY A 9 1.51 25.59 5.96
N MET A 10 2.05 24.58 5.30
CA MET A 10 1.68 23.18 5.51
C MET A 10 1.98 22.89 6.98
N THR A 11 0.94 23.00 7.83
CA THR A 11 1.14 22.92 9.26
C THR A 11 1.72 21.55 9.58
N MET A 12 2.83 21.55 10.32
CA MET A 12 3.53 20.34 10.79
C MET A 12 2.61 19.35 11.55
N VAL A 13 1.40 19.79 11.90
CA VAL A 13 0.33 19.03 12.53
C VAL A 13 -0.36 18.09 11.54
N GLU A 14 -0.54 18.49 10.28
CA GLU A 14 -1.21 17.67 9.25
C GLU A 14 -0.29 16.56 8.73
N ALA A 15 1.01 16.84 8.58
CA ALA A 15 2.03 15.82 8.30
C ALA A 15 2.23 14.79 9.44
N LYS A 16 1.77 15.11 10.66
CA LYS A 16 1.83 14.20 11.83
C LYS A 16 0.60 13.29 11.93
N ALA A 17 -0.55 13.70 11.38
CA ALA A 17 -1.78 12.92 11.40
C ALA A 17 -1.74 11.71 10.45
N ASP A 18 -1.07 11.85 9.30
CA ASP A 18 -0.96 10.80 8.28
C ASP A 18 0.01 9.66 8.67
N ASN A 19 0.88 9.89 9.65
CA ASN A 19 1.92 8.93 10.03
C ASN A 19 1.50 7.93 11.14
N HIS A 20 0.29 8.08 11.69
CA HIS A 20 -0.19 7.25 12.79
C HIS A 20 -1.17 6.13 12.41
N HIS A 21 -1.70 6.12 11.17
CA HIS A 21 -2.78 5.19 10.81
C HIS A 21 -2.36 3.90 10.11
N ASN A 22 -1.07 3.64 9.88
CA ASN A 22 -0.67 2.40 9.18
C ASN A 22 0.60 1.74 9.70
N ARG A 23 0.87 1.82 11.00
CA ARG A 23 1.92 1.00 11.61
C ARG A 23 1.38 -0.40 11.81
N VAL A 24 1.64 -1.27 10.84
CA VAL A 24 1.43 -2.72 10.98
C VAL A 24 2.08 -3.15 12.30
N VAL A 25 1.27 -3.56 13.28
CA VAL A 25 1.80 -4.05 14.55
C VAL A 25 2.50 -5.37 14.24
N PRO A 26 3.82 -5.46 14.42
CA PRO A 26 4.55 -6.68 14.06
C PRO A 26 4.07 -7.84 14.95
N ALA A 27 3.96 -9.04 14.37
CA ALA A 27 3.33 -10.19 15.02
C ALA A 27 3.96 -10.52 16.39
N TRP A 28 5.27 -10.31 16.55
CA TRP A 28 5.96 -10.49 17.82
C TRP A 28 5.44 -9.60 18.95
N ARG A 29 4.93 -8.38 18.66
CA ARG A 29 4.33 -7.50 19.67
C ARG A 29 2.97 -7.99 20.14
N LEU A 30 2.19 -8.60 19.25
CA LEU A 30 0.92 -9.24 19.61
C LEU A 30 1.17 -10.48 20.47
N VAL A 31 2.16 -11.30 20.09
CA VAL A 31 2.57 -12.47 20.87
C VAL A 31 3.11 -12.06 22.24
N ALA A 32 4.01 -11.07 22.30
CA ALA A 32 4.54 -10.56 23.56
C ALA A 32 3.45 -9.96 24.46
N GLY A 33 2.50 -9.23 23.88
CA GLY A 33 1.35 -8.69 24.61
C GLY A 33 0.44 -9.78 25.17
N ALA A 34 0.09 -10.78 24.37
CA ALA A 34 -0.70 -11.92 24.84
C ALA A 34 0.04 -12.70 25.94
N TYR A 35 1.34 -12.88 25.78
CA TYR A 35 2.17 -13.55 26.76
C TYR A 35 2.18 -12.81 28.11
N LEU A 36 2.41 -11.50 28.07
CA LEU A 36 2.44 -10.66 29.26
C LEU A 36 1.08 -10.59 29.97
N HIS A 37 -0.01 -10.55 29.22
CA HIS A 37 -1.35 -10.35 29.78
C HIS A 37 -2.08 -11.63 30.18
N PHE A 38 -1.69 -12.80 29.65
CA PHE A 38 -2.38 -14.05 29.97
C PHE A 38 -1.48 -15.06 30.69
N ALA A 39 -0.26 -15.30 30.23
CA ALA A 39 0.61 -16.31 30.83
C ALA A 39 1.18 -15.86 32.19
N MET A 40 1.57 -14.59 32.29
CA MET A 40 2.14 -14.01 33.52
C MET A 40 1.12 -13.97 34.67
N PRO A 41 -0.11 -13.44 34.48
CA PRO A 41 -1.13 -13.47 35.53
C PRO A 41 -1.58 -14.89 35.88
N ALA A 42 -1.72 -15.78 34.90
CA ALA A 42 -2.05 -17.18 35.16
C ALA A 42 -0.99 -17.86 36.04
N TYR A 43 0.30 -17.60 35.80
CA TYR A 43 1.39 -18.10 36.66
C TYR A 43 1.27 -17.61 38.09
N LEU A 44 1.07 -16.30 38.26
CA LEU A 44 1.00 -15.66 39.57
C LEU A 44 -0.22 -16.12 40.39
N ILE A 45 -1.28 -16.61 39.74
CA ILE A 45 -2.51 -17.07 40.40
C ILE A 45 -2.49 -18.59 40.63
N VAL A 46 -2.16 -19.38 39.60
CA VAL A 46 -2.26 -20.85 39.64
C VAL A 46 -1.21 -21.46 40.56
N THR A 47 0.01 -20.94 40.56
CA THR A 47 1.12 -21.49 41.36
C THR A 47 0.86 -21.43 42.87
N PRO A 48 0.44 -20.29 43.47
CA PRO A 48 0.10 -20.26 44.89
C PRO A 48 -1.16 -21.06 45.21
N LEU A 49 -2.18 -21.09 44.35
CA LEU A 49 -3.37 -21.92 44.56
C LEU A 49 -3.01 -23.41 44.57
N ALA A 50 -2.20 -23.87 43.62
CA ALA A 50 -1.75 -25.26 43.56
C ALA A 50 -0.93 -25.65 44.80
N ALA A 51 -0.07 -24.75 45.31
CA ALA A 51 0.68 -24.99 46.54
C ALA A 51 -0.24 -25.08 47.77
N ILE A 52 -1.28 -24.22 47.86
CA ILE A 52 -2.26 -24.24 48.96
C ILE A 52 -3.09 -25.53 48.93
N PHE A 53 -3.65 -25.90 47.78
CA PHE A 53 -4.52 -27.08 47.65
C PHE A 53 -3.78 -28.42 47.61
N GLY A 54 -2.49 -28.41 47.26
CA GLY A 54 -1.64 -29.60 47.27
C GLY A 54 -1.00 -29.90 48.63
N SER A 55 -1.11 -28.97 49.60
CA SER A 55 -0.52 -29.13 50.92
C SER A 55 -1.44 -29.87 51.89
N PRO A 56 -0.88 -30.67 52.83
CA PRO A 56 -1.68 -31.31 53.88
C PRO A 56 -2.43 -30.31 54.76
N ASP A 57 -3.60 -30.70 55.28
CA ASP A 57 -4.39 -29.85 56.17
C ASP A 57 -3.58 -29.43 57.41
N GLY A 58 -3.58 -28.12 57.69
CA GLY A 58 -2.83 -27.54 58.81
C GLY A 58 -1.32 -27.35 58.57
N ALA A 59 -0.83 -27.55 57.33
CA ALA A 59 0.56 -27.33 56.99
C ALA A 59 1.01 -25.87 57.29
N PRO A 60 2.16 -25.67 57.97
CA PRO A 60 2.68 -24.34 58.24
C PRO A 60 3.08 -23.64 56.93
N ILE A 61 2.91 -22.31 56.87
CA ILE A 61 3.18 -21.49 55.67
C ILE A 61 4.58 -21.76 55.08
N ALA A 62 5.59 -21.95 55.92
CA ALA A 62 6.95 -22.27 55.48
C ALA A 62 7.04 -23.55 54.63
N SER A 63 6.23 -24.57 54.94
CA SER A 63 6.18 -25.83 54.20
C SER A 63 5.44 -25.71 52.86
N ILE A 64 4.43 -24.85 52.78
CA ILE A 64 3.74 -24.49 51.52
C ILE A 64 4.70 -23.73 50.61
N LEU A 65 5.46 -22.78 51.16
CA LEU A 65 6.45 -22.00 50.41
C LEU A 65 7.61 -22.87 49.90
N ALA A 66 8.00 -23.90 50.66
CA ALA A 66 9.06 -24.84 50.24
C ALA A 66 8.66 -25.72 49.04
N GLN A 67 7.36 -25.84 48.72
CA GLN A 67 6.87 -26.60 47.55
C GLN A 67 6.85 -25.76 46.26
N LEU A 68 6.83 -24.43 46.37
CA LEU A 68 6.81 -23.51 45.20
C LEU A 68 7.96 -23.77 44.20
N PRO A 69 9.22 -24.02 44.60
CA PRO A 69 10.30 -24.31 43.66
C PRO A 69 10.16 -25.65 42.93
N MET A 70 9.44 -26.61 43.51
CA MET A 70 9.23 -27.93 42.91
C MET A 70 8.08 -27.89 41.88
N LEU A 71 7.04 -27.11 42.18
CA LEU A 71 5.95 -26.78 41.27
C LEU A 71 6.39 -25.87 40.12
N SER A 72 7.40 -25.01 40.34
CA SER A 72 7.91 -24.09 39.32
C SER A 72 8.59 -24.79 38.14
N GLY A 73 9.13 -26.01 38.32
CA GLY A 73 9.76 -26.77 37.23
C GLY A 73 8.78 -27.22 36.15
N TRP A 74 7.63 -27.76 36.55
CA TRP A 74 6.53 -28.11 35.62
C TRP A 74 5.96 -26.88 34.94
N PHE A 75 5.84 -25.78 35.69
CA PHE A 75 5.36 -24.52 35.15
C PHE A 75 6.34 -23.93 34.14
N LEU A 76 7.64 -23.95 34.42
CA LEU A 76 8.68 -23.50 33.51
C LEU A 76 8.69 -24.34 32.22
N GLY A 77 8.49 -25.67 32.34
CA GLY A 77 8.30 -26.55 31.19
C GLY A 77 7.07 -26.15 30.34
N GLY A 78 5.93 -25.93 30.98
CA GLY A 78 4.70 -25.46 30.32
C GLY A 78 4.86 -24.07 29.68
N TYR A 79 5.60 -23.18 30.33
CA TYR A 79 5.93 -21.83 29.87
C TYR A 79 6.80 -21.87 28.61
N VAL A 80 7.86 -22.67 28.61
CA VAL A 80 8.72 -22.88 27.43
C VAL A 80 7.92 -23.49 26.29
N PHE A 81 7.06 -24.47 26.59
CA PHE A 81 6.18 -25.07 25.58
C PHE A 81 5.22 -24.05 24.95
N LEU A 82 4.56 -23.22 25.76
CA LEU A 82 3.68 -22.14 25.30
C LEU A 82 4.42 -21.09 24.48
N ALA A 83 5.64 -20.72 24.89
CA ALA A 83 6.49 -19.80 24.15
C ALA A 83 6.86 -20.38 22.78
N LEU A 84 7.27 -21.64 22.71
CA LEU A 84 7.56 -22.34 21.45
C LEU A 84 6.32 -22.45 20.56
N LEU A 85 5.17 -22.79 21.13
CA LEU A 85 3.89 -22.85 20.40
C LEU A 85 3.52 -21.48 19.82
N SER A 86 3.76 -20.40 20.58
CA SER A 86 3.49 -19.03 20.16
C SER A 86 4.42 -18.57 19.04
N VAL A 87 5.71 -18.95 19.08
CA VAL A 87 6.66 -18.71 17.99
C VAL A 87 6.25 -19.49 16.73
N ALA A 88 5.86 -20.75 16.87
CA ALA A 88 5.35 -21.56 15.77
C ALA A 88 4.07 -20.98 15.15
N ALA A 89 3.14 -20.50 15.99
CA ALA A 89 1.94 -19.79 15.55
C ALA A 89 2.29 -18.48 14.82
N ALA A 90 3.26 -17.71 15.32
CA ALA A 90 3.71 -16.49 14.65
C ALA A 90 4.27 -16.77 13.25
N ILE A 91 5.11 -17.81 13.11
CA ILE A 91 5.71 -18.20 11.83
C ILE A 91 4.64 -18.61 10.81
N THR A 92 3.56 -19.28 11.26
CA THR A 92 2.47 -19.72 10.38
C THR A 92 1.47 -18.62 10.04
N ILE A 93 1.25 -17.66 10.94
CA ILE A 93 0.27 -16.57 10.75
C ILE A 93 0.87 -15.39 9.95
N GLU A 94 2.18 -15.13 10.08
CA GLU A 94 2.91 -14.08 9.36
C GLU A 94 2.66 -14.09 7.82
N PRO A 95 2.76 -15.22 7.08
CA PRO A 95 2.47 -15.24 5.65
C PRO A 95 0.99 -14.97 5.34
N LEU A 96 0.06 -15.41 6.18
CA LEU A 96 -1.37 -15.16 6.00
C LEU A 96 -1.73 -13.68 6.23
N LEU A 97 -1.10 -13.03 7.22
CA LEU A 97 -1.23 -11.59 7.45
C LEU A 97 -0.64 -10.80 6.28
N ARG A 98 0.53 -11.17 5.77
CA ARG A 98 1.14 -10.55 4.58
C ARG A 98 0.24 -10.68 3.35
N LEU A 99 -0.37 -11.84 3.13
CA LEU A 99 -1.33 -12.05 2.04
C LEU A 99 -2.60 -11.21 2.20
N ARG A 100 -3.14 -11.08 3.42
CA ARG A 100 -4.31 -10.24 3.69
C ARG A 100 -4.01 -8.75 3.55
N ILE A 101 -2.85 -8.31 4.04
CA ILE A 101 -2.36 -6.93 3.88
C ILE A 101 -2.17 -6.66 2.38
N ALA A 102 -1.48 -7.53 1.65
CA ALA A 102 -1.31 -7.40 0.20
C ALA A 102 -2.65 -7.32 -0.55
N ARG A 103 -3.67 -8.10 -0.15
CA ARG A 103 -5.02 -8.03 -0.73
C ARG A 103 -5.77 -6.72 -0.40
N ARG A 104 -5.59 -6.18 0.81
CA ARG A 104 -6.17 -4.88 1.20
C ARG A 104 -5.45 -3.73 0.50
N GLU A 105 -4.13 -3.82 0.40
CA GLU A 105 -3.29 -2.85 -0.29
C GLU A 105 -3.51 -2.88 -1.82
N ALA A 106 -3.85 -4.04 -2.39
CA ALA A 106 -4.28 -4.15 -3.78
C ALA A 106 -5.65 -3.49 -4.06
N ARG A 107 -6.44 -3.19 -3.02
CA ARG A 107 -7.72 -2.46 -3.12
C ARG A 107 -7.58 -0.98 -2.75
N ASP A 108 -6.37 -0.51 -2.43
CA ASP A 108 -6.13 0.90 -2.13
C ASP A 108 -5.89 1.67 -3.45
N PRO A 109 -6.82 2.55 -3.86
CA PRO A 109 -6.71 3.26 -5.13
C PRO A 109 -5.48 4.18 -5.18
N ASN A 110 -5.05 4.75 -4.04
CA ASN A 110 -3.87 5.61 -3.99
C ASN A 110 -2.58 4.83 -4.23
N ARG A 111 -2.50 3.60 -3.70
CA ARG A 111 -1.36 2.72 -3.96
C ARG A 111 -1.35 2.19 -5.39
N ALA A 112 -2.52 1.86 -5.95
CA ALA A 112 -2.63 1.47 -7.35
C ALA A 112 -2.14 2.60 -8.28
N ALA A 113 -2.52 3.85 -7.97
CA ALA A 113 -2.05 5.03 -8.70
C ALA A 113 -0.54 5.24 -8.57
N LEU A 114 0.02 5.17 -7.36
CA LEU A 114 1.46 5.27 -7.14
C LEU A 114 2.24 4.14 -7.84
N ALA A 115 1.71 2.92 -7.83
CA ALA A 115 2.30 1.78 -8.52
C ALA A 115 2.31 2.00 -10.03
N SER A 116 1.21 2.47 -10.62
CA SER A 116 1.12 2.83 -12.04
C SER A 116 2.11 3.93 -12.41
N SER A 117 2.18 5.01 -11.63
CA SER A 117 3.13 6.12 -11.86
C SER A 117 4.58 5.65 -11.86
N ARG A 118 4.98 4.89 -10.84
CA ARG A 118 6.33 4.31 -10.76
C ARG A 118 6.61 3.35 -11.90
N ARG A 119 5.59 2.61 -12.35
CA ARG A 119 5.71 1.67 -13.47
C ARG A 119 6.00 2.39 -14.78
N VAL A 120 5.25 3.45 -15.11
CA VAL A 120 5.51 4.28 -16.31
C VAL A 120 6.91 4.89 -16.22
N ALA A 121 7.24 5.54 -15.09
CA ALA A 121 8.54 6.17 -14.92
C ALA A 121 9.70 5.18 -15.09
N ARG A 122 9.61 3.99 -14.49
CA ARG A 122 10.63 2.93 -14.63
C ARG A 122 10.68 2.37 -16.04
N ALA A 123 9.54 2.06 -16.65
CA ALA A 123 9.50 1.54 -18.01
C ALA A 123 10.19 2.50 -19.00
N ILE A 124 9.91 3.80 -18.88
CA ILE A 124 10.55 4.79 -19.73
C ILE A 124 12.05 4.92 -19.40
N ALA A 125 12.42 5.03 -18.12
CA ALA A 125 13.81 5.18 -17.70
C ALA A 125 14.68 3.97 -18.08
N ASP A 126 14.16 2.75 -17.92
CA ASP A 126 14.85 1.51 -18.28
C ASP A 126 14.88 1.30 -19.81
N GLY A 127 13.80 1.69 -20.50
CA GLY A 127 13.65 1.53 -21.94
C GLY A 127 14.59 2.45 -22.73
N THR A 128 14.74 3.71 -22.33
CA THR A 128 15.55 4.70 -23.07
C THR A 128 16.98 4.21 -23.38
N PRO A 129 17.78 3.73 -22.42
CA PRO A 129 19.13 3.26 -22.73
C PRO A 129 19.16 1.88 -23.41
N ARG A 130 18.15 1.02 -23.19
CA ARG A 130 18.17 -0.40 -23.62
C ARG A 130 17.59 -0.63 -25.01
N LEU A 131 16.60 0.16 -25.41
CA LEU A 131 15.94 0.04 -26.71
C LEU A 131 16.70 0.79 -27.83
N GLY A 132 17.64 1.67 -27.45
CA GLY A 132 18.50 2.39 -28.38
C GLY A 132 17.84 3.62 -29.02
N THR A 133 18.63 4.35 -29.82
CA THR A 133 18.24 5.65 -30.39
C THR A 133 17.05 5.59 -31.36
N ALA A 134 16.86 4.46 -32.04
CA ALA A 134 15.75 4.27 -32.98
C ALA A 134 14.37 4.31 -32.30
N LEU A 135 14.28 3.90 -31.02
CA LEU A 135 13.02 3.84 -30.26
C LEU A 135 12.89 4.97 -29.24
N ALA A 136 13.92 5.81 -29.08
CA ALA A 136 13.90 6.94 -28.16
C ALA A 136 12.76 7.94 -28.44
N PRO A 137 12.47 8.34 -29.71
CA PRO A 137 11.37 9.26 -29.99
C PRO A 137 10.00 8.70 -29.57
N ALA A 138 9.76 7.40 -29.78
CA ALA A 138 8.51 6.75 -29.39
C ALA A 138 8.35 6.67 -27.86
N LEU A 139 9.43 6.47 -27.11
CA LEU A 139 9.40 6.52 -25.65
C LEU A 139 9.23 7.94 -25.11
N ASP A 140 9.85 8.93 -25.74
CA ASP A 140 9.72 10.33 -25.35
C ASP A 140 8.31 10.87 -25.60
N ALA A 141 7.66 10.43 -26.68
CA ALA A 141 6.25 10.74 -26.95
C ALA A 141 5.31 10.30 -25.81
N LEU A 142 5.67 9.24 -25.07
CA LEU A 142 4.89 8.74 -23.93
C LEU A 142 5.16 9.49 -22.61
N ARG A 143 6.18 10.36 -22.55
CA ARG A 143 6.48 11.20 -21.37
C ARG A 143 5.62 12.45 -21.29
N GLY A 144 5.28 13.03 -22.44
CA GLY A 144 4.56 14.31 -22.52
C GLY A 144 3.09 14.25 -22.06
N PRO A 145 2.30 13.26 -22.49
CA PRO A 145 0.87 13.21 -22.17
C PRO A 145 0.59 12.97 -20.68
N ARG A 146 -0.51 13.54 -20.16
CA ARG A 146 -0.92 13.38 -18.75
C ARG A 146 -1.52 12.00 -18.48
N TRP A 147 -0.88 11.22 -17.63
CA TRP A 147 -1.41 9.94 -17.17
C TRP A 147 -2.33 10.15 -15.96
N ASP A 148 -3.59 9.72 -16.06
CA ASP A 148 -4.48 9.63 -14.90
C ASP A 148 -4.29 8.28 -14.21
N HIS A 149 -3.38 8.22 -13.24
CA HIS A 149 -3.09 6.97 -12.54
C HIS A 149 -4.22 6.48 -11.63
N THR A 150 -5.29 7.26 -11.44
CA THR A 150 -6.44 6.85 -10.63
C THR A 150 -7.46 6.03 -11.43
N ASP A 151 -7.46 6.16 -12.76
CA ASP A 151 -8.34 5.39 -13.67
C ASP A 151 -7.71 4.03 -14.02
N GLU A 152 -8.49 2.95 -13.85
CA GLU A 152 -8.06 1.56 -14.10
C GLU A 152 -7.58 1.33 -15.54
N ARG A 153 -8.12 2.05 -16.53
CA ARG A 153 -7.74 1.93 -17.94
C ARG A 153 -6.33 2.47 -18.20
N PHE A 154 -5.98 3.59 -17.59
CA PHE A 154 -4.61 4.12 -17.62
C PHE A 154 -3.66 3.20 -16.86
N GLN A 155 -4.11 2.59 -15.76
CA GLN A 155 -3.30 1.61 -15.02
C GLN A 155 -3.02 0.36 -15.86
N ALA A 156 -3.99 -0.16 -16.61
CA ALA A 156 -3.80 -1.26 -17.55
C ALA A 156 -2.80 -0.87 -18.65
N LEU A 157 -2.97 0.30 -19.25
CA LEU A 157 -2.05 0.79 -20.29
C LEU A 157 -0.61 0.96 -19.78
N SER A 158 -0.43 1.37 -18.51
CA SER A 158 0.90 1.42 -17.90
C SER A 158 1.53 0.04 -17.70
N ALA A 159 0.72 -1.00 -17.48
CA ALA A 159 1.19 -2.38 -17.41
C ALA A 159 1.67 -2.87 -18.76
N ASP A 160 0.90 -2.61 -19.82
CA ASP A 160 1.26 -2.95 -21.20
C ASP A 160 2.56 -2.26 -21.63
N LEU A 161 2.74 -0.98 -21.29
CA LEU A 161 3.99 -0.26 -21.56
C LEU A 161 5.20 -0.92 -20.88
N ALA A 162 5.08 -1.26 -19.59
CA ALA A 162 6.17 -1.93 -18.89
C ALA A 162 6.49 -3.30 -19.48
N GLU A 163 5.47 -4.05 -19.88
CA GLU A 163 5.64 -5.36 -20.50
C GLU A 163 6.31 -5.28 -21.87
N VAL A 164 5.87 -4.35 -22.73
CA VAL A 164 6.50 -4.10 -24.04
C VAL A 164 7.97 -3.73 -23.86
N VAL A 165 8.29 -2.75 -22.99
CA VAL A 165 9.68 -2.35 -22.77
C VAL A 165 10.53 -3.52 -22.26
N ARG A 166 10.01 -4.27 -21.29
CA ARG A 166 10.71 -5.42 -20.68
C ARG A 166 10.98 -6.51 -21.71
N ALA A 167 9.95 -6.94 -22.45
CA ALA A 167 10.05 -7.99 -23.45
C ALA A 167 10.97 -7.59 -24.60
N SER A 168 10.83 -6.38 -25.13
CA SER A 168 11.67 -5.86 -26.21
C SER A 168 13.13 -5.69 -25.79
N SER A 169 13.38 -5.19 -24.58
CA SER A 169 14.75 -5.09 -24.05
C SER A 169 15.42 -6.46 -23.93
N ALA A 170 14.69 -7.46 -23.41
CA ALA A 170 15.19 -8.83 -23.29
C ALA A 170 15.44 -9.48 -24.67
N ALA A 171 14.54 -9.25 -25.63
CA ALA A 171 14.69 -9.74 -26.99
C ALA A 171 15.91 -9.11 -27.69
N LEU A 172 16.07 -7.79 -27.62
CA LEU A 172 17.21 -7.10 -28.23
C LEU A 172 18.57 -7.50 -27.63
N ALA A 173 18.60 -7.81 -26.33
CA ALA A 173 19.82 -8.23 -25.65
C ALA A 173 20.38 -9.56 -26.19
N THR A 174 19.52 -10.46 -26.68
CA THR A 174 19.91 -11.82 -27.11
C THR A 174 19.76 -12.06 -28.61
N ALA A 175 19.05 -11.20 -29.33
CA ALA A 175 18.78 -11.39 -30.75
C ALA A 175 20.03 -11.20 -31.64
N PRO A 176 20.20 -12.07 -32.66
CA PRO A 176 21.24 -11.90 -33.66
C PRO A 176 20.99 -10.63 -34.49
N ALA A 177 22.06 -10.01 -35.00
CA ALA A 177 21.99 -8.72 -35.71
C ALA A 177 20.92 -8.69 -36.83
N ALA A 178 20.78 -9.78 -37.58
CA ALA A 178 19.79 -9.91 -38.66
C ALA A 178 18.31 -9.82 -38.20
N ARG A 179 18.01 -10.14 -36.93
CA ARG A 179 16.64 -10.11 -36.37
C ARG A 179 16.31 -8.82 -35.61
N ARG A 180 17.33 -8.02 -35.25
CA ARG A 180 17.14 -6.78 -34.49
C ARG A 180 16.23 -5.76 -35.18
N PRO A 181 16.31 -5.51 -36.51
CA PRO A 181 15.43 -4.56 -37.17
C PRO A 181 13.94 -4.92 -37.03
N ALA A 182 13.58 -6.20 -37.18
CA ALA A 182 12.21 -6.66 -37.02
C ALA A 182 11.70 -6.49 -35.58
N ILE A 183 12.56 -6.72 -34.58
CA ILE A 183 12.21 -6.49 -33.17
C ILE A 183 11.99 -4.99 -32.91
N VAL A 184 12.84 -4.13 -33.46
CA VAL A 184 12.70 -2.68 -33.37
C VAL A 184 11.38 -2.22 -34.00
N GLU A 185 11.05 -2.70 -35.20
CA GLU A 185 9.81 -2.36 -35.89
C GLU A 185 8.56 -2.79 -35.09
N LEU A 186 8.55 -4.02 -34.58
CA LEU A 186 7.45 -4.52 -33.76
C LEU A 186 7.30 -3.72 -32.46
N THR A 187 8.43 -3.34 -31.85
CA THR A 187 8.45 -2.53 -30.63
C THR A 187 7.91 -1.13 -30.91
N ALA A 188 8.35 -0.49 -32.00
CA ALA A 188 7.85 0.82 -32.42
C ALA A 188 6.34 0.80 -32.65
N ALA A 189 5.83 -0.20 -33.38
CA ALA A 189 4.40 -0.37 -33.62
C ALA A 189 3.60 -0.61 -32.33
N SER A 190 4.20 -1.27 -31.33
CA SER A 190 3.56 -1.50 -30.03
C SER A 190 3.51 -0.22 -29.19
N LEU A 191 4.61 0.54 -29.15
CA LEU A 191 4.68 1.83 -28.46
C LEU A 191 3.71 2.85 -29.10
N HIS A 192 3.62 2.88 -30.42
CA HIS A 192 2.68 3.76 -31.12
C HIS A 192 1.20 3.41 -30.85
N ARG A 193 0.88 2.11 -30.70
CA ARG A 193 -0.47 1.68 -30.27
C ARG A 193 -0.78 2.14 -28.85
N ILE A 194 0.19 2.08 -27.95
CA ILE A 194 0.06 2.57 -26.57
C ILE A 194 -0.16 4.10 -26.57
N GLU A 195 0.63 4.83 -27.37
CA GLU A 195 0.49 6.29 -27.54
C GLU A 195 -0.92 6.66 -28.03
N THR A 196 -1.41 5.98 -29.07
CA THR A 196 -2.75 6.20 -29.62
C THR A 196 -3.85 5.91 -28.60
N ALA A 197 -3.72 4.81 -27.85
CA ALA A 197 -4.66 4.46 -26.79
C ALA A 197 -4.65 5.49 -25.65
N LEU A 198 -3.48 6.00 -25.27
CA LEU A 198 -3.33 7.04 -24.26
C LEU A 198 -4.02 8.34 -24.68
N ALA A 199 -3.80 8.77 -25.94
CA ALA A 199 -4.45 9.95 -26.49
C ALA A 199 -5.98 9.80 -26.53
N ALA A 200 -6.49 8.62 -26.90
CA ALA A 200 -7.92 8.34 -26.90
C ALA A 200 -8.54 8.43 -25.49
N LEU A 201 -7.88 7.84 -24.48
CA LEU A 201 -8.33 7.92 -23.09
C LEU A 201 -8.32 9.36 -22.55
N GLN A 202 -7.32 10.15 -22.93
CA GLN A 202 -7.24 11.57 -22.56
C GLN A 202 -8.36 12.39 -23.21
N ALA A 203 -8.62 12.17 -24.50
CA ALA A 203 -9.71 12.85 -25.20
C ALA A 203 -11.08 12.50 -24.58
N GLU A 204 -11.28 11.23 -24.19
CA GLU A 204 -12.48 10.82 -23.46
C GLU A 204 -12.58 11.51 -22.10
N ARG A 205 -11.50 11.55 -21.33
CA ARG A 205 -11.50 12.21 -20.02
C ARG A 205 -11.77 13.70 -20.13
N GLY A 206 -11.16 14.37 -21.10
CA GLY A 206 -11.40 15.80 -21.37
C GLY A 206 -12.88 16.10 -21.64
N ARG A 207 -13.57 15.24 -22.40
CA ARG A 207 -15.02 15.39 -22.65
C ARG A 207 -15.85 15.21 -21.38
N LEU A 208 -15.46 14.29 -20.49
CA LEU A 208 -16.15 14.08 -19.21
C LEU A 208 -15.95 15.28 -18.28
N ASP A 209 -14.71 15.75 -18.13
CA ASP A 209 -14.40 16.90 -17.27
C ASP A 209 -15.12 18.18 -17.76
N GLU A 210 -15.23 18.39 -19.08
CA GLU A 210 -16.00 19.49 -19.67
C GLU A 210 -17.51 19.37 -19.38
N GLY A 211 -18.07 18.16 -19.50
CA GLY A 211 -19.47 17.89 -19.16
C GLY A 211 -19.79 18.13 -17.68
N ASP A 212 -18.89 17.74 -16.79
CA ASP A 212 -19.00 17.96 -15.35
C ASP A 212 -18.94 19.46 -15.04
N LEU A 213 -18.01 20.21 -15.66
CA LEU A 213 -17.92 21.66 -15.53
C LEU A 213 -19.19 22.37 -16.00
N HIS A 214 -19.77 21.97 -17.13
CA HIS A 214 -21.04 22.52 -17.59
C HIS A 214 -22.19 22.23 -16.63
N THR A 215 -22.21 21.04 -16.03
CA THR A 215 -23.24 20.66 -15.05
C THR A 215 -23.12 21.50 -13.78
N VAL A 216 -21.89 21.67 -13.26
CA VAL A 216 -21.62 22.53 -12.10
C VAL A 216 -21.95 23.98 -12.41
N ALA A 217 -21.52 24.50 -13.56
CA ALA A 217 -21.83 25.88 -13.98
C ALA A 217 -23.33 26.13 -14.06
N ARG A 218 -24.10 25.18 -14.62
CA ARG A 218 -25.57 25.26 -14.66
C ARG A 218 -26.18 25.23 -13.26
N TYR A 219 -25.70 24.36 -12.38
CA TYR A 219 -26.17 24.29 -11.00
C TYR A 219 -25.91 25.60 -10.23
N VAL A 220 -24.71 26.17 -10.38
CA VAL A 220 -24.35 27.46 -9.78
C VAL A 220 -25.24 28.57 -10.33
N ALA A 221 -25.44 28.63 -11.65
CA ALA A 221 -26.35 29.60 -12.27
C ALA A 221 -27.78 29.47 -11.69
N MET A 222 -28.37 28.28 -11.66
CA MET A 222 -29.71 28.07 -11.09
C MET A 222 -29.82 28.46 -9.62
N ARG A 223 -28.76 28.20 -8.82
CA ARG A 223 -28.75 28.51 -7.39
C ARG A 223 -28.66 30.01 -7.11
N HIS A 224 -28.00 30.77 -7.97
CA HIS A 224 -27.73 32.19 -7.76
C HIS A 224 -28.61 33.12 -8.59
N ASP A 225 -29.14 32.70 -9.74
CA ASP A 225 -30.16 33.45 -10.50
C ASP A 225 -31.52 33.51 -9.78
N LEU A 226 -31.82 32.55 -8.90
CA LEU A 226 -33.03 32.60 -8.07
C LEU A 226 -32.95 33.65 -6.94
N SER A 227 -31.77 34.22 -6.67
CA SER A 227 -31.60 35.25 -5.64
C SER A 227 -31.90 36.67 -6.12
N ASP A 228 -32.03 36.91 -7.42
CA ASP A 228 -32.39 38.23 -7.97
C ASP A 228 -33.91 38.49 -7.96
N PHE A 229 -34.75 37.50 -7.65
CA PHE A 229 -36.21 37.66 -7.58
C PHE A 229 -36.76 38.09 -6.21
N THR A 230 -35.91 38.34 -5.20
CA THR A 230 -36.35 38.79 -3.86
C THR A 230 -35.92 40.22 -3.49
N SER A 231 -35.36 41.00 -4.41
CA SER A 231 -34.83 42.34 -4.11
C SER A 231 -35.59 43.51 -4.76
N GLU A 232 -36.67 43.26 -5.51
CA GLU A 232 -37.57 44.31 -6.02
C GLU A 232 -38.97 44.22 -5.38
N GLU A 233 -39.06 44.38 -4.07
CA GLU A 233 -40.27 44.89 -3.41
C GLU A 233 -39.87 45.56 -2.09
N HIS A 234 -39.50 46.83 -2.15
CA HIS A 234 -39.88 47.90 -1.21
C HIS A 234 -39.34 49.27 -1.61
#